data_AF-A0A365ZFR8-F1
#
_entry.id   AF-A0A365ZFR8-F1
#
_cell.length_a   1.000
_cell.length_b   1.000
_cell.length_c   1.000
_cell.angle_alpha   90.00
_cell.angle_beta   90.00
_cell.angle_gamma   90.00
#
_symmetry.space_group_name_H-M   'P 1'
#
loop_
_entity.id
_entity.type
_entity.pdbx_description
1 polymer ?
#
loop_
_entity_poly.entity_id
_entity_poly.type
_entity_poly.pdbx_seq_one_letter_code
_entity_poly.pdbx_strand_id
1 'polypeptide(L)'
;MRLPALPFAVHVSRRAEFGHRWARARSALLVAFVVAPLIVLGMTLAALIGASGKGPAGTGTSVVALALVVPSAGYLLWFRASGRFLTRTRYWTVRAFSFGLVQLLGTIPLAVVAGGAVGVLCPVVIALGVLASTVAAARAHRALFAAADGAPAATNLPLERDLRIHPPRLYGTATIGADRLSWSLKPRGRYGFPGALVAGTVPFGEITGVRVDQVNEHTAPLVGPGVAAPAGPVVVVSTRRGDAVVAAKDAAEFAVLLDLRLRLAAEPGWS
;
A
#
# COMPACT_ATOMS: atom_id res chain seq x y z
N MET A 1 24.07 18.43 -10.35
CA MET A 1 23.02 18.50 -9.31
C MET A 1 23.09 17.21 -8.49
N ARG A 2 23.18 17.27 -7.16
CA ARG A 2 23.17 16.06 -6.32
C ARG A 2 21.78 15.44 -6.35
N LEU A 3 21.67 14.16 -6.70
CA LEU A 3 20.41 13.42 -6.63
C LEU A 3 19.90 13.41 -5.19
N PRO A 4 18.59 13.61 -4.95
CA PRO A 4 18.04 13.57 -3.60
C PRO A 4 18.31 12.20 -2.97
N ALA A 5 18.66 12.17 -1.68
CA ALA A 5 18.79 10.93 -0.94
C ALA A 5 17.47 10.14 -0.99
N LEU A 6 17.56 8.87 -1.41
CA LEU A 6 16.43 7.95 -1.49
C LEU A 6 16.23 7.31 -0.11
N PRO A 7 14.99 7.19 0.39
CA PRO A 7 14.73 6.59 1.70
C PRO A 7 14.68 5.05 1.65
N PHE A 8 15.14 4.44 0.56
CA PHE A 8 15.17 3.00 0.31
C PHE A 8 16.32 2.68 -0.63
N ALA A 9 16.80 1.45 -0.59
CA ALA A 9 17.93 1.04 -1.42
C ALA A 9 17.47 0.83 -2.87
N VAL A 10 18.29 1.30 -3.80
CA VAL A 10 18.08 1.16 -5.24
C VAL A 10 19.39 0.72 -5.88
N HIS A 11 19.29 -0.18 -6.85
CA HIS A 11 20.44 -0.60 -7.63
C HIS A 11 21.02 0.59 -8.41
N VAL A 12 22.35 0.73 -8.42
CA VAL A 12 23.05 1.87 -9.05
C VAL A 12 22.63 2.12 -10.50
N SER A 13 22.33 1.06 -11.26
CA SER A 13 21.89 1.14 -12.67
C SER A 13 20.58 1.93 -12.87
N ARG A 14 19.75 2.07 -11.83
CA ARG A 14 18.46 2.78 -11.89
C ARG A 14 18.36 3.96 -10.92
N ARG A 15 19.46 4.33 -10.24
CA ARG A 15 19.47 5.35 -9.18
C ARG A 15 19.05 6.74 -9.68
N ALA A 16 19.52 7.16 -10.85
CA ALA A 16 19.15 8.46 -11.43
C ALA A 16 17.64 8.53 -11.76
N GLU A 17 17.12 7.47 -12.39
CA GLU A 17 15.69 7.34 -12.71
C GLU A 17 14.83 7.41 -11.44
N PHE A 18 15.19 6.64 -10.40
CA PHE A 18 14.47 6.67 -9.12
C PHE A 18 14.62 8.00 -8.39
N GLY A 19 15.74 8.70 -8.53
CA GLY A 19 15.89 10.08 -8.04
C GLY A 19 14.83 11.01 -8.63
N HIS A 20 14.58 10.92 -9.94
CA HIS A 20 13.53 11.70 -10.61
C HIS A 20 12.10 11.24 -10.24
N ARG A 21 11.87 9.94 -10.13
CA ARG A 21 10.58 9.39 -9.65
C ARG A 21 10.29 9.85 -8.21
N TRP A 22 11.28 9.79 -7.34
CA TRP A 22 11.19 10.24 -5.95
C TRP A 22 10.96 11.75 -5.84
N ALA A 23 11.67 12.57 -6.62
CA ALA A 23 11.45 14.01 -6.65
C ALA A 23 9.98 14.36 -7.00
N ARG A 24 9.40 13.68 -7.99
CA ARG A 24 7.98 13.85 -8.39
C ARG A 24 6.99 13.33 -7.35
N ALA A 25 7.31 12.21 -6.69
CA ALA A 25 6.43 11.60 -5.70
C ALA A 25 6.48 12.30 -4.34
N ARG A 26 7.62 12.91 -3.97
CA ARG A 26 7.85 13.51 -2.65
C ARG A 26 6.82 14.58 -2.32
N SER A 27 6.55 15.50 -3.25
CA SER A 27 5.56 16.57 -3.04
C SER A 27 4.15 15.99 -2.88
N ALA A 28 3.78 15.02 -3.72
CA ALA A 28 2.49 14.34 -3.62
C ALA A 28 2.34 13.55 -2.31
N LEU A 29 3.41 12.90 -1.82
CA LEU A 29 3.43 12.24 -0.52
C LEU A 29 3.27 13.22 0.65
N LEU A 30 3.88 14.41 0.56
CA LEU A 30 3.71 15.47 1.56
C LEU A 30 2.27 15.97 1.58
N VAL A 31 1.68 16.19 0.41
CA VAL A 31 0.27 16.60 0.31
C VAL A 31 -0.64 15.53 0.91
N ALA A 32 -0.45 14.27 0.52
CA ALA A 32 -1.29 13.15 0.94
C ALA A 32 -1.27 12.91 2.45
N PHE A 33 -0.07 12.87 3.05
CA PHE A 33 0.10 12.38 4.42
C PHE A 33 0.44 13.46 5.45
N VAL A 34 0.67 14.71 5.03
CA VAL A 34 1.02 15.81 5.94
C VAL A 34 0.09 17.00 5.74
N VAL A 35 0.09 17.63 4.57
CA VAL A 35 -0.64 18.89 4.35
C VAL A 35 -2.15 18.69 4.52
N ALA A 36 -2.74 17.70 3.85
CA ALA A 36 -4.18 17.46 3.95
C ALA A 36 -4.62 17.09 5.39
N PRO A 37 -3.97 16.16 6.11
CA PRO A 37 -4.28 15.92 7.52
C PRO A 37 -4.17 17.16 8.42
N LEU A 38 -3.18 18.04 8.19
CA LEU A 38 -3.04 19.29 8.95
C LEU A 38 -4.15 20.28 8.65
N ILE A 39 -4.59 20.41 7.39
CA ILE A 39 -5.74 21.24 7.02
C ILE A 39 -7.00 20.73 7.73
N VAL A 40 -7.24 19.42 7.73
CA VAL A 40 -8.38 18.81 8.43
C VAL A 40 -8.34 19.10 9.93
N LEU A 41 -7.17 18.96 10.56
CA LEU A 41 -6.99 19.31 11.98
C LEU A 41 -7.28 20.78 12.25
N GLY A 42 -6.78 21.69 11.39
CA GLY A 42 -7.03 23.12 11.50
C GLY A 42 -8.52 23.48 11.37
N MET A 43 -9.22 22.89 10.40
CA MET A 43 -10.67 23.10 10.22
C MET A 43 -11.48 22.51 11.36
N THR A 44 -11.06 21.35 11.88
CA THR A 44 -11.69 20.74 13.07
C THR A 44 -11.52 21.66 14.28
N LEU A 45 -10.32 22.22 14.49
CA LEU A 45 -10.08 23.18 15.56
C LEU A 45 -10.94 24.44 15.42
N ALA A 46 -11.07 24.99 14.21
CA ALA A 46 -11.95 26.14 13.96
C ALA A 46 -13.43 25.81 14.27
N ALA A 47 -13.88 24.61 13.91
CA ALA A 47 -15.24 24.15 14.23
C ALA A 47 -15.44 23.90 15.75
N LEU A 48 -14.43 23.41 16.46
CA LEU A 48 -14.45 23.27 17.93
C LEU A 48 -14.61 24.62 18.61
N ILE A 49 -13.85 25.63 18.17
CA ILE A 49 -13.96 27.00 18.69
C ILE A 49 -15.34 27.57 18.39
N GLY A 50 -15.86 27.39 17.17
CA GLY A 50 -17.21 27.85 16.79
C GLY A 50 -18.35 27.15 17.54
N ALA A 51 -18.15 25.89 17.95
CA ALA A 51 -19.10 25.13 18.75
C ALA A 51 -18.96 25.38 20.27
N SER A 52 -17.90 26.08 20.71
CA SER A 52 -17.71 26.41 22.12
C SER A 52 -18.85 27.29 22.65
N GLY A 53 -19.35 26.98 23.85
CA GLY A 53 -20.48 27.70 24.44
C GLY A 53 -21.88 27.27 23.96
N LYS A 54 -21.99 26.25 23.09
CA LYS A 54 -23.28 25.69 22.62
C LYS A 54 -23.90 24.64 23.56
N GLY A 55 -23.53 24.65 24.84
CA GLY A 55 -24.05 23.73 25.86
C GLY A 55 -23.65 22.25 25.62
N PRO A 56 -24.41 21.29 26.20
CA PRO A 56 -24.08 19.86 26.17
C PRO A 56 -23.94 19.26 24.76
N ALA A 57 -24.72 19.77 23.81
CA ALA A 57 -24.66 19.36 22.41
C ALA A 57 -23.31 19.73 21.75
N GLY A 58 -22.75 20.89 22.08
CA GLY A 58 -21.41 21.30 21.66
C GLY A 58 -20.32 20.44 22.27
N THR A 59 -20.42 20.13 23.57
CA THR A 59 -19.44 19.28 24.26
C THR A 59 -19.43 17.85 23.72
N GLY A 60 -20.60 17.22 23.56
CA GLY A 60 -20.72 15.85 23.07
C GLY A 60 -20.21 15.69 21.63
N THR A 61 -20.57 16.61 20.73
CA THR A 61 -20.09 16.58 19.33
C THR A 61 -18.60 16.86 19.23
N SER A 62 -18.05 17.74 20.08
CA SER A 62 -16.62 18.01 20.16
C SER A 62 -15.80 16.78 20.54
N VAL A 63 -16.27 16.01 21.54
CA VAL A 63 -15.60 14.78 21.98
C VAL A 63 -15.59 13.73 20.86
N VAL A 64 -16.72 13.52 20.19
CA VAL A 64 -16.83 12.57 19.06
C VAL A 64 -15.91 13.00 17.90
N ALA A 65 -15.92 14.29 17.55
CA ALA A 65 -15.08 14.82 16.48
C ALA A 65 -13.59 14.61 16.79
N LEU A 66 -13.14 14.92 18.02
CA LEU A 66 -11.76 14.69 18.45
C LEU A 66 -11.39 13.19 18.40
N ALA A 67 -12.27 12.32 18.89
CA ALA A 67 -12.05 10.88 18.91
C ALA A 67 -11.92 10.27 17.51
N LEU A 68 -12.58 10.84 16.50
CA LEU A 68 -12.49 10.36 15.11
C LEU A 68 -11.37 11.03 14.31
N VAL A 69 -11.16 12.33 14.49
CA VAL A 69 -10.21 13.12 13.69
C VAL A 69 -8.77 12.90 14.16
N VAL A 70 -8.50 13.01 15.47
CA VAL A 70 -7.14 13.00 16.00
C VAL A 70 -6.43 11.67 15.75
N PRO A 71 -7.01 10.49 16.08
CA PRO A 71 -6.37 9.21 15.79
C PRO A 71 -6.16 8.98 14.29
N SER A 72 -7.12 9.40 13.46
CA SER A 72 -7.03 9.26 12.00
C SER A 72 -5.90 10.12 11.41
N ALA A 73 -5.80 11.38 11.84
CA ALA A 73 -4.72 12.28 11.40
C ALA A 73 -3.37 11.83 11.93
N GLY A 74 -3.32 11.46 13.22
CA GLY A 74 -2.14 10.92 13.88
C GLY A 74 -1.62 9.66 13.19
N TYR A 75 -2.51 8.75 12.76
CA TYR A 75 -2.14 7.56 12.00
C TYR A 75 -1.48 7.92 10.67
N LEU A 76 -2.06 8.84 9.89
CA LEU A 76 -1.50 9.24 8.58
C LEU A 76 -0.12 9.91 8.73
N LEU A 77 0.03 10.77 9.73
CA LEU A 77 1.31 11.41 10.07
C LEU A 77 2.35 10.37 10.52
N TRP A 78 1.97 9.47 11.44
CA TRP A 78 2.82 8.38 11.90
C TRP A 78 3.20 7.44 10.75
N PHE A 79 2.27 7.09 9.87
CA PHE A 79 2.50 6.23 8.70
C PHE A 79 3.58 6.80 7.78
N ARG A 80 3.61 8.14 7.63
CA ARG A 80 4.64 8.86 6.87
C ARG A 80 5.95 9.00 7.64
N ALA A 81 5.90 9.32 8.93
CA ALA A 81 7.09 9.56 9.77
C ALA A 81 7.87 8.26 10.04
N SER A 82 7.16 7.16 10.29
CA SER A 82 7.74 5.83 10.53
C SER A 82 8.28 5.13 9.28
N GLY A 83 8.14 5.72 8.09
CA GLY A 83 8.53 5.09 6.83
C GLY A 83 7.68 3.89 6.42
N ARG A 84 6.60 3.56 7.17
CA ARG A 84 5.69 2.43 6.89
C ARG A 84 5.06 2.48 5.49
N PHE A 85 4.97 3.67 4.89
CA PHE A 85 4.54 3.81 3.50
C PHE A 85 5.43 3.04 2.51
N LEU A 86 6.73 2.94 2.77
CA LEU A 86 7.67 2.21 1.91
C LEU A 86 7.49 0.69 1.97
N THR A 87 7.11 0.15 3.14
CA THR A 87 6.91 -1.30 3.31
C THR A 87 5.48 -1.75 3.07
N ARG A 88 4.53 -0.82 3.02
CA ARG A 88 3.10 -1.08 2.78
C ARG A 88 2.59 -0.27 1.60
N THR A 89 3.16 -0.55 0.43
CA THR A 89 3.01 0.20 -0.83
C THR A 89 1.58 0.18 -1.37
N ARG A 90 0.92 -0.97 -1.32
CA ARG A 90 -0.38 -1.20 -1.95
C ARG A 90 -1.55 -0.33 -1.47
N TYR A 91 -1.56 0.06 -0.20
CA TYR A 91 -2.74 0.62 0.46
C TYR A 91 -2.67 2.12 0.70
N TRP A 92 -1.82 2.87 -0.02
CA TRP A 92 -1.67 4.31 0.19
C TRP A 92 -2.99 5.05 -0.06
N THR A 93 -3.59 4.84 -1.23
CA THR A 93 -4.85 5.49 -1.62
C THR A 93 -6.00 5.06 -0.71
N VAL A 94 -6.10 3.77 -0.39
CA VAL A 94 -7.16 3.24 0.48
C VAL A 94 -7.05 3.83 1.88
N ARG A 95 -5.85 3.91 2.46
CA ARG A 95 -5.64 4.55 3.78
C ARG A 95 -6.01 6.03 3.74
N ALA A 96 -5.50 6.78 2.76
CA ALA A 96 -5.77 8.20 2.62
C ALA A 96 -7.29 8.47 2.54
N PHE A 97 -7.99 7.68 1.72
CA PHE A 97 -9.44 7.78 1.58
C PHE A 97 -10.19 7.36 2.86
N SER A 98 -9.90 6.19 3.42
CA SER A 98 -10.65 5.66 4.58
C SER A 98 -10.47 6.53 5.82
N PHE A 99 -9.25 6.95 6.15
CA PHE A 99 -9.01 7.84 7.29
C PHE A 99 -9.54 9.25 7.02
N GLY A 100 -9.46 9.73 5.78
CA GLY A 100 -10.08 10.99 5.38
C GLY A 100 -11.61 10.96 5.52
N LEU A 101 -12.25 9.85 5.13
CA LEU A 101 -13.70 9.68 5.27
C LEU A 101 -14.12 9.65 6.75
N VAL A 102 -13.36 8.95 7.60
CA VAL A 102 -13.60 8.96 9.06
C VAL A 102 -13.49 10.37 9.63
N GLN A 103 -12.49 11.14 9.21
CA GLN A 103 -12.35 12.55 9.60
C GLN A 103 -13.56 13.38 9.15
N LEU A 104 -13.97 13.27 7.88
CA LEU A 104 -15.12 13.99 7.35
C LEU A 104 -16.39 13.67 8.16
N LEU A 105 -16.68 12.39 8.38
CA LEU A 105 -17.84 11.96 9.17
C LEU A 105 -17.79 12.47 10.61
N GLY A 106 -16.61 12.49 11.23
CA GLY A 106 -16.44 13.04 12.58
C GLY A 106 -16.67 14.55 12.66
N THR A 107 -16.38 15.29 11.59
CA THR A 107 -16.52 16.75 11.55
C THR A 107 -17.89 17.28 11.15
N ILE A 108 -18.71 16.50 10.43
CA ILE A 108 -20.04 16.95 9.97
C ILE A 108 -20.94 17.36 11.15
N PRO A 109 -21.13 16.55 12.21
CA PRO A 109 -21.98 16.94 13.34
C PRO A 109 -21.46 18.19 14.05
N LEU A 110 -20.14 18.30 14.19
CA LEU A 110 -19.50 19.45 14.81
C LEU A 110 -19.71 20.74 13.99
N ALA A 111 -19.61 20.64 12.66
CA ALA A 111 -19.87 21.76 11.75
C ALA A 111 -21.32 22.24 11.82
N VAL A 112 -22.28 21.32 11.93
CA VAL A 112 -23.71 21.66 12.11
C VAL A 112 -23.92 22.45 13.40
N VAL A 113 -23.28 22.05 14.51
CA VAL A 113 -23.40 22.75 15.80
C VAL A 113 -22.70 24.12 15.80
N ALA A 114 -21.54 24.23 15.14
CA ALA A 114 -20.83 25.50 14.99
C ALA A 114 -21.66 26.52 14.19
N GLY A 115 -22.34 26.07 13.13
CA GLY A 115 -23.19 26.90 12.29
C GLY A 115 -22.42 28.00 11.54
N GLY A 116 -23.17 28.93 10.91
CA GLY A 116 -22.61 30.06 10.16
C GLY A 116 -21.68 29.63 9.02
N ALA A 117 -20.70 30.49 8.69
CA ALA A 117 -19.73 30.20 7.63
C ALA A 117 -18.88 28.95 7.93
N VAL A 118 -18.54 28.71 9.21
CA VAL A 118 -17.73 27.55 9.63
C VAL A 118 -18.50 26.24 9.39
N GLY A 119 -19.81 26.23 9.62
CA GLY A 119 -20.66 25.06 9.40
C GLY A 119 -20.74 24.61 7.95
N VAL A 120 -20.60 25.55 6.99
CA VAL A 120 -20.59 25.25 5.55
C VAL A 120 -19.16 24.98 5.04
N LEU A 121 -18.20 25.84 5.42
CA LEU A 121 -16.82 25.76 4.90
C LEU A 121 -16.06 24.55 5.43
N CYS A 122 -16.27 24.15 6.68
CA CYS A 122 -15.57 23.03 7.30
C CYS A 122 -15.73 21.70 6.53
N PRO A 123 -16.95 21.17 6.30
CA PRO A 123 -17.13 19.91 5.58
C PRO A 123 -16.64 20.00 4.12
N VAL A 124 -16.80 21.15 3.46
CA VAL A 124 -16.33 21.36 2.08
C VAL A 124 -14.81 21.30 2.00
N VAL A 125 -14.11 22.04 2.85
CA VAL A 125 -12.64 22.06 2.88
C VAL A 125 -12.08 20.67 3.24
N ILE A 126 -12.71 19.97 4.18
CA ILE A 126 -12.30 18.61 4.55
C ILE A 126 -12.53 17.65 3.38
N ALA A 127 -13.69 17.68 2.73
CA ALA A 127 -13.97 16.82 1.56
C ALA A 127 -12.96 17.06 0.43
N LEU A 128 -12.62 18.32 0.14
CA LEU A 128 -11.58 18.67 -0.83
C LEU A 128 -10.19 18.20 -0.39
N GLY A 129 -9.86 18.32 0.90
CA GLY A 129 -8.63 17.82 1.49
C GLY A 129 -8.49 16.30 1.36
N VAL A 130 -9.56 15.56 1.61
CA VAL A 130 -9.62 14.09 1.44
C VAL A 130 -9.43 13.70 -0.02
N LEU A 131 -10.11 14.39 -0.94
CA LEU A 131 -9.96 14.16 -2.38
C LEU A 131 -8.53 14.44 -2.84
N ALA A 132 -7.99 15.60 -2.48
CA ALA A 132 -6.63 16.01 -2.80
C ALA A 132 -5.61 15.01 -2.23
N SER A 133 -5.80 14.56 -0.99
CA SER A 133 -4.95 13.55 -0.35
C SER A 133 -4.98 12.22 -1.12
N THR A 134 -6.18 11.76 -1.47
CA THR A 134 -6.40 10.49 -2.19
C THR A 134 -5.76 10.53 -3.59
N VAL A 135 -5.96 11.62 -4.33
CA VAL A 135 -5.37 11.83 -5.65
C VAL A 135 -3.85 11.94 -5.56
N ALA A 136 -3.33 12.68 -4.58
CA ALA A 136 -1.90 12.82 -4.36
C ALA A 136 -1.24 11.47 -3.99
N ALA A 137 -1.88 10.67 -3.13
CA ALA A 137 -1.43 9.32 -2.79
C ALA A 137 -1.38 8.41 -4.03
N ALA A 138 -2.43 8.44 -4.86
CA ALA A 138 -2.48 7.66 -6.11
C ALA A 138 -1.40 8.10 -7.10
N ARG A 139 -1.20 9.42 -7.26
CA ARG A 139 -0.16 9.99 -8.14
C ARG A 139 1.24 9.63 -7.66
N ALA A 140 1.51 9.73 -6.36
CA ALA A 140 2.79 9.33 -5.78
C ALA A 140 3.06 7.84 -5.98
N HIS A 141 2.05 6.99 -5.73
CA HIS A 141 2.18 5.56 -5.92
C HIS A 141 2.49 5.21 -7.38
N ARG A 142 1.74 5.77 -8.33
CA ARG A 142 2.00 5.56 -9.77
C ARG A 142 3.39 6.06 -10.17
N ALA A 143 3.82 7.23 -9.70
CA ALA A 143 5.13 7.79 -10.05
C ALA A 143 6.30 6.91 -9.58
N LEU A 144 6.16 6.25 -8.42
CA LEU A 144 7.20 5.37 -7.86
C LEU A 144 7.13 3.95 -8.41
N PHE A 145 5.93 3.38 -8.47
CA PHE A 145 5.71 1.95 -8.74
C PHE A 145 5.12 1.65 -10.11
N ALA A 146 5.10 2.61 -11.04
CA ALA A 146 4.79 2.31 -12.43
C ALA A 146 5.71 1.21 -12.94
N ALA A 147 5.10 0.13 -13.44
CA ALA A 147 5.76 -1.10 -13.86
C ALA A 147 6.57 -0.98 -15.16
N ALA A 148 6.49 0.17 -15.84
CA ALA A 148 7.25 0.44 -17.05
C ALA A 148 8.73 0.06 -16.85
N ASP A 149 9.22 -0.77 -17.76
CA ASP A 149 10.60 -1.29 -17.84
C ASP A 149 11.09 -2.06 -16.60
N GLY A 150 10.18 -2.59 -15.80
CA GLY A 150 10.53 -3.37 -14.60
C GLY A 150 11.21 -2.55 -13.50
N ALA A 151 11.19 -1.21 -13.60
CA ALA A 151 11.88 -0.33 -12.66
C ALA A 151 11.66 -0.66 -11.17
N PRO A 152 10.45 -1.02 -10.69
CA PRO A 152 10.24 -1.39 -9.29
C PRO A 152 11.11 -2.57 -8.81
N ALA A 153 11.52 -3.47 -9.70
CA ALA A 153 12.43 -4.58 -9.39
C ALA A 153 13.86 -4.11 -9.06
N ALA A 154 14.25 -2.88 -9.37
CA ALA A 154 15.55 -2.33 -9.01
C ALA A 154 15.59 -1.66 -7.62
N THR A 155 14.55 -1.83 -6.80
CA THR A 155 14.47 -1.30 -5.43
C THR A 155 14.51 -2.43 -4.41
N ASN A 156 14.80 -2.17 -3.13
CA ASN A 156 14.63 -3.19 -2.08
C ASN A 156 13.20 -3.25 -1.50
N LEU A 157 12.28 -2.47 -2.07
CA LEU A 157 10.91 -2.38 -1.58
C LEU A 157 10.13 -3.66 -1.90
N PRO A 158 9.19 -4.05 -1.03
CA PRO A 158 8.34 -5.22 -1.26
C PRO A 158 7.40 -4.96 -2.43
N LEU A 159 7.41 -5.88 -3.40
CA LEU A 159 6.47 -5.89 -4.52
C LEU A 159 5.38 -6.93 -4.25
N GLU A 160 4.24 -6.46 -3.74
CA GLU A 160 3.08 -7.31 -3.43
C GLU A 160 2.18 -7.48 -4.67
N ARG A 161 1.78 -8.72 -4.98
CA ARG A 161 0.78 -9.05 -6.00
C ARG A 161 -0.28 -9.98 -5.43
N ASP A 162 -1.52 -9.77 -5.87
CA ASP A 162 -2.60 -10.70 -5.57
C ASP A 162 -2.36 -12.05 -6.21
N LEU A 163 -2.69 -13.10 -5.48
CA LEU A 163 -2.78 -14.43 -6.03
C LEU A 163 -4.17 -14.63 -6.65
N ARG A 164 -4.17 -15.18 -7.86
CA ARG A 164 -5.34 -15.74 -8.52
C ARG A 164 -5.58 -17.09 -7.89
N ILE A 165 -6.60 -17.22 -7.05
CA ILE A 165 -7.05 -18.50 -6.49
C ILE A 165 -8.58 -18.55 -6.56
N HIS A 166 -9.09 -19.66 -7.06
CA HIS A 166 -10.50 -20.04 -7.09
C HIS A 166 -10.67 -21.34 -6.26
N PRO A 167 -11.89 -21.74 -5.88
CA PRO A 167 -12.67 -21.41 -4.68
C PRO A 167 -12.59 -22.50 -3.57
N PRO A 168 -13.33 -22.34 -2.45
CA PRO A 168 -14.16 -21.20 -2.09
C PRO A 168 -13.55 -20.46 -0.90
N ARG A 169 -13.34 -19.15 -1.04
CA ARG A 169 -12.90 -18.25 0.04
C ARG A 169 -11.41 -18.27 0.36
N LEU A 170 -10.48 -18.40 -0.58
CA LEU A 170 -9.07 -18.06 -0.32
C LEU A 170 -8.72 -16.70 -0.92
N TYR A 171 -7.96 -15.91 -0.17
CA TYR A 171 -7.32 -14.67 -0.61
C TYR A 171 -5.84 -14.80 -0.33
N GLY A 172 -5.01 -14.46 -1.31
CA GLY A 172 -3.57 -14.63 -1.20
C GLY A 172 -2.77 -13.46 -1.74
N THR A 173 -1.58 -13.30 -1.20
CA THR A 173 -0.61 -12.32 -1.69
C THR A 173 0.75 -13.00 -1.85
N ALA A 174 1.41 -12.73 -2.96
CA ALA A 174 2.82 -13.00 -3.16
C ALA A 174 3.61 -11.70 -3.04
N THR A 175 4.77 -11.76 -2.41
CA THR A 175 5.65 -10.62 -2.14
C THR A 175 7.06 -10.96 -2.59
N ILE A 176 7.58 -10.18 -3.54
CA ILE A 176 9.00 -10.17 -3.88
C ILE A 176 9.68 -9.20 -2.90
N GLY A 177 10.42 -9.76 -1.94
CA GLY A 177 11.15 -9.01 -0.94
C GLY A 177 12.53 -8.54 -1.43
N ALA A 178 13.40 -8.21 -0.47
CA ALA A 178 14.79 -7.84 -0.77
C ALA A 178 15.66 -9.08 -1.05
N ASP A 179 15.40 -10.19 -0.35
CA ASP A 179 16.25 -11.39 -0.31
C ASP A 179 15.47 -12.70 -0.50
N ARG A 180 14.14 -12.63 -0.59
CA ARG A 180 13.25 -13.79 -0.68
C ARG A 180 11.96 -13.48 -1.41
N LEU A 181 11.40 -14.51 -2.02
CA LEU A 181 10.02 -14.58 -2.46
C LEU A 181 9.19 -15.18 -1.34
N SER A 182 8.03 -14.61 -1.03
CA SER A 182 7.10 -15.18 -0.05
C SER A 182 5.67 -15.11 -0.55
N TRP A 183 4.84 -16.06 -0.16
CA TRP A 183 3.41 -16.00 -0.42
C TRP A 183 2.61 -16.54 0.75
N SER A 184 1.39 -16.05 0.89
CA SER A 184 0.47 -16.52 1.91
C SER A 184 -0.95 -16.53 1.40
N LEU A 185 -1.71 -17.55 1.80
CA LEU A 185 -3.14 -17.75 1.54
C LEU A 185 -3.91 -17.71 2.85
N LYS A 186 -5.02 -16.98 2.85
CA LYS A 186 -5.89 -16.79 3.99
C LYS A 186 -7.34 -17.03 3.62
N PRO A 187 -8.19 -17.48 4.56
CA PRO A 187 -9.61 -17.53 4.34
C PRO A 187 -10.16 -16.10 4.13
N ARG A 188 -10.90 -15.88 3.04
CA ARG A 188 -11.61 -14.66 2.71
C ARG A 188 -12.72 -14.44 3.75
N GLY A 189 -12.85 -13.20 4.23
CA GLY A 189 -13.85 -12.82 5.24
C GLY A 189 -13.40 -12.98 6.69
N ARG A 190 -12.24 -13.61 6.97
CA ARG A 190 -11.62 -13.61 8.30
C ARG A 190 -10.53 -12.54 8.39
N TYR A 191 -10.95 -11.27 8.35
CA TYR A 191 -10.05 -10.14 8.57
C TYR A 191 -9.69 -10.09 10.07
N GLY A 192 -8.39 -10.09 10.39
CA GLY A 192 -7.90 -9.99 11.78
C GLY A 192 -7.51 -11.31 12.45
N PHE A 193 -7.76 -12.47 11.85
CA PHE A 193 -7.25 -13.74 12.38
C PHE A 193 -5.74 -13.91 12.12
N PRO A 194 -4.93 -14.20 13.15
CA PRO A 194 -3.51 -14.50 12.96
C PRO A 194 -3.38 -15.93 12.41
N GLY A 195 -3.14 -16.05 11.10
CA GLY A 195 -2.82 -17.34 10.49
C GLY A 195 -3.00 -17.31 8.98
N ALA A 196 -1.94 -17.62 8.23
CA ALA A 196 -2.08 -18.08 6.86
C ALA A 196 -2.43 -19.57 6.89
N LEU A 197 -3.42 -19.99 6.08
CA LEU A 197 -3.73 -21.42 5.90
C LEU A 197 -2.56 -22.13 5.19
N VAL A 198 -1.97 -21.44 4.22
CA VAL A 198 -0.80 -21.89 3.48
C VAL A 198 0.13 -20.71 3.36
N ALA A 199 1.41 -20.91 3.64
CA ALA A 199 2.45 -19.95 3.36
C ALA A 199 3.67 -20.66 2.77
N GLY A 200 4.35 -19.98 1.87
CA GLY A 200 5.61 -20.43 1.31
C GLY A 200 6.61 -19.29 1.29
N THR A 201 7.88 -19.64 1.38
CA THR A 201 8.99 -18.69 1.29
C THR A 201 10.16 -19.38 0.62
N VAL A 202 10.77 -18.70 -0.34
CA VAL A 202 11.93 -19.16 -1.09
C VAL A 202 12.98 -18.06 -1.06
N PRO A 203 14.13 -18.25 -0.39
CA PRO A 203 15.26 -17.33 -0.47
C PRO A 203 15.77 -17.21 -1.91
N PHE A 204 16.22 -16.02 -2.32
CA PHE A 204 16.72 -15.81 -3.68
C PHE A 204 17.91 -16.71 -4.02
N GLY A 205 18.77 -17.02 -3.05
CA GLY A 205 19.90 -17.94 -3.26
C GLY A 205 19.51 -19.40 -3.52
N GLU A 206 18.25 -19.79 -3.28
CA GLU A 206 17.73 -21.12 -3.63
C GLU A 206 17.10 -21.18 -5.02
N ILE A 207 16.79 -20.03 -5.63
CA ILE A 207 16.11 -19.92 -6.92
C ILE A 207 17.10 -20.15 -8.04
N THR A 208 16.82 -21.10 -8.91
CA THR A 208 17.63 -21.46 -10.08
C THR A 208 17.00 -21.03 -11.40
N GLY A 209 15.70 -20.75 -11.42
CA GLY A 209 15.01 -20.27 -12.61
C GLY A 209 13.60 -19.78 -12.32
N VAL A 210 13.09 -18.91 -13.19
CA VAL A 210 11.71 -18.39 -13.15
C VAL A 210 11.12 -18.53 -14.53
N ARG A 211 9.95 -19.16 -14.63
CA ARG A 211 9.20 -19.28 -15.88
C ARG A 211 7.70 -19.12 -15.65
N VAL A 212 7.00 -18.70 -16.70
CA VAL A 212 5.54 -18.75 -16.72
C VAL A 212 5.14 -20.08 -17.36
N ASP A 213 4.22 -20.78 -16.74
CA ASP A 213 3.66 -22.04 -17.25
C ASP A 213 2.13 -21.98 -17.28
N GLN A 214 1.53 -22.81 -18.12
CA GLN A 214 0.08 -22.89 -18.27
C GLN A 214 -0.43 -24.14 -17.55
N VAL A 215 -1.17 -23.93 -16.47
CA VAL A 215 -1.77 -25.02 -15.71
C VAL A 215 -3.11 -25.40 -16.31
N ASN A 216 -3.29 -26.68 -16.61
CA ASN A 216 -4.58 -27.26 -16.93
C ASN A 216 -5.28 -27.75 -15.66
N GLU A 217 -6.61 -27.71 -15.64
CA GLU A 217 -7.41 -28.06 -14.45
C GLU A 217 -7.17 -29.52 -13.99
N HIS A 218 -6.88 -30.42 -14.92
CA HIS A 218 -6.66 -31.84 -14.64
C HIS A 218 -5.24 -32.21 -14.19
N THR A 219 -4.28 -31.29 -14.31
CA THR A 219 -2.87 -31.52 -13.94
C THR A 219 -2.36 -30.44 -12.99
N ALA A 220 -3.26 -29.86 -12.20
CA ALA A 220 -2.98 -28.71 -11.37
C ALA A 220 -1.90 -29.02 -10.30
N PRO A 221 -0.70 -28.41 -10.39
CA PRO A 221 0.30 -28.55 -9.36
C PRO A 221 -0.17 -27.86 -8.08
N LEU A 222 0.38 -28.25 -6.94
CA LEU A 222 0.00 -27.68 -5.64
C LEU A 222 0.74 -26.35 -5.39
N VAL A 223 0.00 -25.30 -5.02
CA VAL A 223 0.54 -24.02 -4.50
C VAL A 223 0.98 -24.15 -3.03
N GLY A 224 0.43 -25.17 -2.36
CA GLY A 224 0.85 -25.65 -1.04
C GLY A 224 0.01 -26.85 -0.61
N PRO A 225 0.18 -27.35 0.62
CA PRO A 225 -0.48 -28.56 1.09
C PRO A 225 -2.00 -28.49 0.89
N GLY A 226 -2.54 -29.37 0.06
CA GLY A 226 -3.99 -29.45 -0.21
C GLY A 226 -4.59 -28.31 -1.02
N VAL A 227 -3.78 -27.41 -1.61
CA VAL A 227 -4.28 -26.30 -2.43
C VAL A 227 -3.70 -26.39 -3.84
N ALA A 228 -4.54 -26.84 -4.78
CA ALA A 228 -4.20 -26.88 -6.21
C ALA A 228 -4.14 -25.46 -6.81
N ALA A 229 -3.21 -25.27 -7.75
CA ALA A 229 -3.13 -24.05 -8.54
C ALA A 229 -4.37 -23.96 -9.46
N PRO A 230 -4.99 -22.78 -9.60
CA PRO A 230 -6.09 -22.65 -10.54
C PRO A 230 -5.58 -22.73 -11.98
N ALA A 231 -6.39 -23.35 -12.84
CA ALA A 231 -6.15 -23.42 -14.27
C ALA A 231 -5.84 -22.05 -14.88
N GLY A 232 -4.89 -21.96 -15.81
CA GLY A 232 -4.41 -20.73 -16.39
C GLY A 232 -2.92 -20.46 -16.09
N PRO A 233 -2.44 -19.24 -16.36
CA PRO A 233 -1.02 -18.93 -16.21
C PRO A 233 -0.62 -18.90 -14.73
N VAL A 234 0.54 -19.49 -14.43
CA VAL A 234 1.19 -19.48 -13.12
C VAL A 234 2.68 -19.20 -13.29
N VAL A 235 3.31 -18.71 -12.23
CA VAL A 235 4.77 -18.57 -12.19
C VAL A 235 5.35 -19.78 -11.49
N VAL A 236 6.19 -20.53 -12.19
CA VAL A 236 6.97 -21.64 -11.64
C VAL A 236 8.36 -21.12 -11.32
N VAL A 237 8.73 -21.25 -10.06
CA VAL A 237 10.02 -20.87 -9.52
C VAL A 237 10.79 -22.15 -9.25
N SER A 238 11.76 -22.46 -10.11
CA SER A 238 12.63 -23.60 -9.89
C SER A 238 13.61 -23.30 -8.76
N THR A 239 13.70 -24.23 -7.82
CA THR A 239 14.61 -24.14 -6.68
C THR A 239 15.49 -25.38 -6.61
N ARG A 240 16.56 -25.30 -5.82
CA ARG A 240 17.42 -26.46 -5.53
C ARG A 240 16.67 -27.64 -4.87
N ARG A 241 15.50 -27.40 -4.28
CA ARG A 241 14.69 -28.39 -3.56
C ARG A 241 13.45 -28.85 -4.34
N GLY A 242 13.26 -28.36 -5.56
CA GLY A 242 12.09 -28.60 -6.39
C GLY A 242 11.39 -27.31 -6.83
N ASP A 243 10.35 -27.46 -7.64
CA ASP A 243 9.62 -26.34 -8.20
C ASP A 243 8.56 -25.82 -7.22
N ALA A 244 8.52 -24.49 -7.04
CA ALA A 244 7.47 -23.80 -6.30
C ALA A 244 6.51 -23.09 -7.28
N VAL A 245 5.21 -23.24 -7.07
CA VAL A 245 4.18 -22.66 -7.97
C VAL A 245 3.49 -21.47 -7.30
N VAL A 246 3.48 -20.34 -8.02
CA VAL A 246 2.85 -19.09 -7.57
C VAL A 246 1.85 -18.62 -8.63
N ALA A 247 0.56 -18.77 -8.34
CA ALA A 247 -0.52 -18.31 -9.21
C ALA A 247 -0.80 -16.80 -9.02
N ALA A 248 0.11 -15.93 -9.46
CA ALA A 248 -0.11 -14.47 -9.42
C ALA A 248 -1.23 -14.03 -10.40
N LYS A 249 -1.96 -12.96 -10.06
CA LYS A 249 -3.02 -12.40 -10.92
C LYS A 249 -2.51 -11.95 -12.29
N ASP A 250 -1.30 -11.40 -12.33
CA ASP A 250 -0.56 -11.12 -13.55
C ASP A 250 0.77 -11.90 -13.50
N ALA A 251 0.72 -13.14 -14.00
CA ALA A 251 1.86 -14.06 -13.92
C ALA A 251 3.05 -13.59 -14.75
N ALA A 252 2.82 -13.02 -15.93
CA ALA A 252 3.87 -12.56 -16.82
C ALA A 252 4.63 -11.36 -16.23
N GLU A 253 3.90 -10.32 -15.78
CA GLU A 253 4.51 -9.17 -15.13
C GLU A 253 5.25 -9.58 -13.85
N PHE A 254 4.67 -10.50 -13.06
CA PHE A 254 5.29 -10.98 -11.83
C PHE A 254 6.59 -11.75 -12.10
N ALA A 255 6.61 -12.64 -13.09
CA ALA A 255 7.80 -13.40 -13.47
C ALA A 255 8.92 -12.47 -13.95
N VAL A 256 8.61 -11.48 -14.78
CA VAL A 256 9.58 -10.48 -15.26
C VAL A 256 10.16 -9.67 -14.10
N LEU A 257 9.32 -9.19 -13.18
CA LEU A 257 9.78 -8.44 -12.01
C LEU A 257 10.64 -9.29 -11.08
N LEU A 258 10.30 -10.57 -10.90
CA LEU A 258 11.07 -11.50 -10.07
C LEU A 258 12.42 -11.81 -10.71
N ASP A 259 12.45 -12.16 -11.99
CA ASP A 259 13.69 -12.44 -12.74
C ASP A 259 14.63 -11.22 -12.71
N LEU A 260 14.10 -10.03 -13.00
CA LEU A 260 14.90 -8.80 -12.94
C LEU A 260 15.45 -8.52 -11.53
N ARG A 261 14.63 -8.72 -10.48
CA ARG A 261 15.08 -8.58 -9.09
C ARG A 261 16.19 -9.57 -8.75
N LEU A 262 16.09 -10.82 -9.20
CA LEU A 262 17.09 -11.86 -8.96
C LEU A 262 18.43 -11.53 -9.63
N ARG A 263 18.39 -11.09 -10.89
CA ARG A 263 19.60 -10.66 -11.61
C ARG A 263 20.29 -9.51 -10.90
N LEU A 264 19.54 -8.47 -10.54
CA LEU A 264 20.08 -7.31 -9.83
C LEU A 264 20.56 -7.65 -8.41
N ALA A 265 19.93 -8.62 -7.74
CA ALA A 265 20.36 -9.07 -6.40
C ALA A 265 21.70 -9.84 -6.44
N ALA A 266 22.03 -10.45 -7.59
CA ALA A 266 23.31 -11.12 -7.79
C ALA A 266 24.46 -10.14 -8.11
N GLU A 267 24.15 -8.91 -8.54
CA GLU A 267 25.12 -7.87 -8.86
C GLU A 267 25.45 -7.00 -7.63
N PRO A 268 26.72 -6.57 -7.46
CA PRO A 268 27.04 -5.52 -6.52
C PRO A 268 26.50 -4.19 -7.03
N GLY A 269 26.00 -3.32 -6.13
CA GLY A 269 25.47 -2.01 -6.54
C GLY A 269 24.20 -1.56 -5.83
N TRP A 270 23.77 -2.25 -4.79
CA TRP A 270 22.69 -1.79 -3.93
C TRP A 270 23.17 -0.64 -3.04
N SER A 271 22.53 0.52 -3.17
CA SER A 271 22.84 1.74 -2.40
C SER A 271 21.60 2.41 -1.85
#